data_AF-A0A7S2DCD2-F1
#
_entry.id   AF-A0A7S2DCD2-F1
#
_cell.length_a   1.000
_cell.length_b   1.000
_cell.length_c   1.000
_cell.angle_alpha   90.00
_cell.angle_beta   90.00
_cell.angle_gamma   90.00
#
_symmetry.space_group_name_H-M   'P 1'
#
loop_
_entity.id
_entity.type
_entity.pdbx_description
1 polymer ?
#
loop_
_entity_poly.entity_id
_entity_poly.type
_entity_poly.pdbx_seq_one_letter_code
_entity_poly.pdbx_strand_id
1 'polypeptide(L)'
;PSALWWKGYSQLDMTEANEFMRMSDALSCFYILYAARYLQNIVSVLIEHKRKDFLEMQIHHITTALIVAISYVYGWYRIGAIIMLLLDPADVPLQAAKLSKYIGEGRCPGVKSNWWQFWADRLFETFALTFFVTRLVLYPYVVWSAHFESRQFFPHGGPEIACLVLLNVLLVLQVYWFALIMRVAWKLLVLGHAEDVRSDDEDDASSAAPIATKKKA
;
A
#
# COMPACT_ATOMS: atom_id res chain seq x y z
N PRO A 1 -10.35 -16.09 -14.08
CA PRO A 1 -11.64 -15.82 -13.41
C PRO A 1 -11.55 -16.13 -11.91
N SER A 2 -11.98 -15.21 -11.05
CA SER A 2 -12.03 -15.40 -9.59
C SER A 2 -12.81 -16.64 -9.15
N ALA A 3 -13.82 -17.05 -9.94
CA ALA A 3 -14.53 -18.31 -9.77
C ALA A 3 -13.63 -19.58 -9.76
N LEU A 4 -12.42 -19.54 -10.34
CA LEU A 4 -11.47 -20.65 -10.28
C LEU A 4 -10.60 -20.62 -9.03
N TRP A 5 -10.49 -19.48 -8.32
CA TRP A 5 -9.63 -19.32 -7.15
C TRP A 5 -10.12 -20.14 -5.97
N TRP A 6 -11.42 -20.40 -5.92
CA TRP A 6 -12.09 -21.14 -4.86
C TRP A 6 -12.28 -22.62 -5.19
N LYS A 7 -11.95 -23.06 -6.41
CA LYS A 7 -12.01 -24.48 -6.78
C LYS A 7 -11.03 -25.28 -5.92
N GLY A 8 -11.54 -26.40 -5.36
CA GLY A 8 -10.81 -27.29 -4.47
C GLY A 8 -11.08 -27.09 -2.97
N TYR A 9 -11.84 -26.06 -2.57
CA TYR A 9 -12.22 -25.87 -1.14
C TYR A 9 -13.48 -26.65 -0.72
N SER A 10 -14.33 -27.08 -1.65
CA SER A 10 -15.67 -27.61 -1.36
C SER A 10 -15.83 -29.14 -1.31
N GLN A 11 -14.76 -29.93 -1.36
CA GLN A 11 -14.86 -31.40 -1.53
C GLN A 11 -14.12 -32.26 -0.49
N LEU A 12 -13.80 -31.75 0.71
CA LEU A 12 -12.83 -32.42 1.56
C LEU A 12 -13.40 -32.83 2.91
N ASP A 13 -13.37 -34.15 3.15
CA ASP A 13 -13.49 -34.74 4.48
C ASP A 13 -12.35 -34.21 5.39
N MET A 14 -12.50 -34.17 6.72
CA MET A 14 -11.54 -33.47 7.61
C MET A 14 -10.08 -33.92 7.44
N THR A 15 -9.87 -35.18 7.01
CA THR A 15 -8.56 -35.76 6.69
C THR A 15 -7.98 -35.22 5.37
N GLU A 16 -8.81 -35.02 4.34
CA GLU A 16 -8.39 -34.46 3.06
C GLU A 16 -8.30 -32.93 3.11
N ALA A 17 -9.06 -32.29 4.00
CA ALA A 17 -9.00 -30.84 4.22
C ALA A 17 -7.59 -30.44 4.66
N ASN A 18 -6.95 -31.24 5.51
CA ASN A 18 -5.56 -31.08 5.90
C ASN A 18 -4.60 -31.18 4.71
N GLU A 19 -4.87 -32.02 3.71
CA GLU A 19 -3.97 -32.23 2.57
C GLU A 19 -4.11 -31.13 1.49
N PHE A 20 -5.31 -30.59 1.29
CA PHE A 20 -5.56 -29.44 0.39
C PHE A 20 -5.24 -28.08 1.02
N MET A 21 -5.25 -28.00 2.36
CA MET A 21 -4.68 -26.87 3.09
C MET A 21 -3.13 -26.89 3.06
N ARG A 22 -2.48 -27.97 2.59
CA ARG A 22 -1.03 -27.98 2.39
C ARG A 22 -0.65 -27.06 1.25
N MET A 23 -0.19 -25.89 1.64
CA MET A 23 0.48 -24.95 0.78
C MET A 23 1.76 -25.60 0.22
N SER A 24 1.97 -25.49 -1.11
CA SER A 24 3.21 -25.96 -1.74
C SER A 24 4.42 -25.31 -1.08
N ASP A 25 5.55 -26.01 -0.99
CA ASP A 25 6.75 -25.52 -0.30
C ASP A 25 7.21 -24.14 -0.78
N ALA A 26 7.11 -23.87 -2.09
CA ALA A 26 7.43 -22.57 -2.67
C ALA A 26 6.49 -21.46 -2.17
N LEU A 27 5.18 -21.71 -2.13
CA LEU A 27 4.19 -20.76 -1.63
C LEU A 27 4.31 -20.58 -0.11
N SER A 28 4.69 -21.63 0.62
CA SER A 28 4.97 -21.56 2.06
C SER A 28 6.18 -20.70 2.35
N CYS A 29 7.26 -20.88 1.60
CA CYS A 29 8.45 -20.02 1.68
C CYS A 29 8.08 -18.56 1.38
N PHE A 30 7.34 -18.31 0.31
CA PHE A 30 6.83 -16.97 -0.04
C PHE A 30 6.04 -16.34 1.12
N TYR A 31 5.11 -17.10 1.72
CA TYR A 31 4.29 -16.64 2.84
C TYR A 31 5.10 -16.26 4.07
N ILE A 32 6.06 -17.12 4.45
CA ILE A 32 6.90 -16.91 5.64
C ILE A 32 7.83 -15.71 5.43
N LEU A 33 8.40 -15.55 4.24
CA LEU A 33 9.23 -14.38 3.90
C LEU A 33 8.44 -13.08 3.99
N TYR A 34 7.20 -13.06 3.49
CA TYR A 34 6.34 -11.90 3.61
C TYR A 34 5.87 -11.63 5.04
N ALA A 35 5.57 -12.68 5.82
CA ALA A 35 5.25 -12.54 7.23
C ALA A 35 6.42 -11.90 7.99
N ALA A 36 7.66 -12.36 7.74
CA ALA A 36 8.86 -11.77 8.31
C ALA A 36 9.04 -10.31 7.90
N ARG A 37 8.81 -9.97 6.63
CA ARG A 37 8.83 -8.60 6.12
C ARG A 37 7.79 -7.70 6.82
N TYR A 38 6.55 -8.15 6.96
CA TYR A 38 5.52 -7.36 7.65
C TYR A 38 5.82 -7.16 9.13
N LEU A 39 6.34 -8.19 9.82
CA LEU A 39 6.78 -8.08 11.21
C LEU A 39 7.94 -7.09 11.35
N GLN A 40 8.92 -7.14 10.47
CA GLN A 40 10.02 -6.17 10.44
C GLN A 40 9.50 -4.75 10.19
N ASN A 41 8.54 -4.56 9.28
CA ASN A 41 7.95 -3.25 9.00
C ASN A 41 7.18 -2.67 10.20
N ILE A 42 6.52 -3.50 11.01
CA ILE A 42 5.89 -3.03 12.26
C ILE A 42 6.94 -2.40 13.17
N VAL A 43 8.09 -3.06 13.36
CA VAL A 43 9.17 -2.54 14.20
C VAL A 43 9.82 -1.30 13.57
N SER A 44 10.05 -1.30 12.26
CA SER A 44 10.68 -0.17 11.57
C SER A 44 9.85 1.10 11.66
N VAL A 45 8.53 1.03 11.50
CA VAL A 45 7.67 2.21 11.63
C VAL A 45 7.73 2.81 13.04
N LEU A 46 7.87 2.00 14.09
CA LEU A 46 8.01 2.49 15.46
C LEU A 46 9.34 3.23 15.72
N ILE A 47 10.39 2.92 14.93
CA ILE A 47 11.71 3.54 15.03
C ILE A 47 11.81 4.78 14.13
N GLU A 48 11.11 4.78 12.99
CA GLU A 48 11.08 5.91 12.07
C GLU A 48 10.50 7.18 12.72
N HIS A 49 10.97 8.34 12.24
CA HIS A 49 10.41 9.61 12.66
C HIS A 49 8.91 9.68 12.32
N LYS A 50 8.10 10.11 13.28
CA LYS A 50 6.64 10.12 13.14
C LYS A 50 6.22 11.12 12.07
N ARG A 51 5.75 10.61 10.94
CA ARG A 51 5.13 11.37 9.86
C ARG A 51 3.63 11.54 10.10
N LYS A 52 2.99 12.45 9.36
CA LYS A 52 1.56 12.77 9.49
C LYS A 52 0.63 11.56 9.27
N ASP A 53 1.10 10.51 8.61
CA ASP A 53 0.34 9.28 8.38
C ASP A 53 0.90 8.05 9.13
N PHE A 54 1.57 8.29 10.26
CA PHE A 54 2.15 7.26 11.12
C PHE A 54 1.11 6.22 11.57
N LEU A 55 -0.08 6.69 11.98
CA LEU A 55 -1.13 5.79 12.47
C LEU A 55 -1.68 4.91 11.35
N GLU A 56 -1.91 5.48 10.18
CA GLU A 56 -2.42 4.79 9.00
C GLU A 56 -1.43 3.72 8.52
N MET A 57 -0.14 4.03 8.48
CA MET A 57 0.91 3.05 8.18
C MET A 57 0.97 1.93 9.22
N GLN A 58 0.81 2.26 10.51
CA GLN A 58 0.86 1.25 11.57
C GLN A 58 -0.37 0.33 11.52
N ILE A 59 -1.57 0.90 11.34
CA ILE A 59 -2.82 0.14 11.15
C ILE A 59 -2.67 -0.79 9.95
N HIS A 60 -2.11 -0.31 8.84
CA HIS A 60 -1.87 -1.13 7.68
C HIS A 60 -0.96 -2.33 7.96
N HIS A 61 0.21 -2.12 8.57
CA HIS A 61 1.14 -3.23 8.84
C HIS A 61 0.56 -4.25 9.81
N ILE A 62 -0.17 -3.80 10.84
CA ILE A 62 -0.88 -4.70 11.75
C ILE A 62 -1.96 -5.47 10.98
N THR A 63 -2.73 -4.79 10.14
CA THR A 63 -3.82 -5.39 9.35
C THR A 63 -3.27 -6.42 8.36
N THR A 64 -2.20 -6.11 7.61
CA THR A 64 -1.56 -7.07 6.69
C THR A 64 -0.96 -8.25 7.44
N ALA A 65 -0.32 -8.05 8.58
CA ALA A 65 0.21 -9.13 9.40
C ALA A 65 -0.89 -10.06 9.95
N LEU A 66 -2.01 -9.49 10.42
CA LEU A 66 -3.18 -10.26 10.87
C LEU A 66 -3.83 -11.03 9.73
N ILE A 67 -4.01 -10.43 8.54
CA ILE A 67 -4.51 -11.14 7.37
C ILE A 67 -3.60 -12.31 7.04
N VAL A 68 -2.29 -12.11 6.99
CA VAL A 68 -1.32 -13.19 6.71
C VAL A 68 -1.42 -14.30 7.76
N ALA A 69 -1.48 -13.96 9.05
CA ALA A 69 -1.59 -14.96 10.12
C ALA A 69 -2.89 -15.77 10.05
N ILE A 70 -4.04 -15.10 9.94
CA ILE A 70 -5.36 -15.76 9.90
C ILE A 70 -5.49 -16.57 8.61
N SER A 71 -5.08 -16.01 7.47
CA SER A 71 -5.17 -16.72 6.18
C SER A 71 -4.27 -17.94 6.09
N TYR A 72 -3.12 -17.93 6.78
CA TYR A 72 -2.24 -19.09 6.88
C TYR A 72 -2.88 -20.21 7.72
N VAL A 73 -3.46 -19.88 8.87
CA VAL A 73 -4.05 -20.88 9.79
C VAL A 73 -5.36 -21.46 9.27
N TYR A 74 -6.22 -20.65 8.66
CA TYR A 74 -7.59 -21.05 8.26
C TYR A 74 -7.71 -21.36 6.76
N GLY A 75 -6.59 -21.48 6.05
CA GLY A 75 -6.57 -21.94 4.66
C GLY A 75 -6.95 -20.88 3.61
N TRP A 76 -7.08 -19.60 3.96
CA TRP A 76 -7.33 -18.49 3.02
C TRP A 76 -6.05 -18.00 2.31
N TYR A 77 -5.02 -18.83 2.25
CA TYR A 77 -3.67 -18.47 1.79
C TYR A 77 -3.64 -17.95 0.34
N ARG A 78 -4.56 -18.38 -0.53
CA ARG A 78 -4.65 -17.87 -1.92
C ARG A 78 -4.97 -16.37 -1.95
N ILE A 79 -5.93 -15.95 -1.13
CA ILE A 79 -6.31 -14.53 -1.02
C ILE A 79 -5.16 -13.75 -0.40
N GLY A 80 -4.57 -14.21 0.70
CA GLY A 80 -3.44 -13.50 1.29
C GLY A 80 -2.24 -13.38 0.35
N ALA A 81 -1.94 -14.41 -0.46
CA ALA A 81 -0.89 -14.35 -1.49
C ALA A 81 -1.17 -13.30 -2.57
N ILE A 82 -2.40 -13.22 -3.06
CA ILE A 82 -2.80 -12.21 -4.05
C ILE A 82 -2.66 -10.79 -3.47
N ILE A 83 -3.04 -10.60 -2.21
CA ILE A 83 -2.98 -9.29 -1.55
C ILE A 83 -1.53 -8.82 -1.43
N MET A 84 -0.64 -9.71 -1.02
CA MET A 84 0.80 -9.46 -0.96
C MET A 84 1.34 -9.03 -2.34
N LEU A 85 0.90 -9.70 -3.41
CA LEU A 85 1.28 -9.37 -4.78
C LEU A 85 0.69 -8.04 -5.29
N LEU A 86 -0.50 -7.63 -4.83
CA LEU A 86 -1.14 -6.40 -5.29
C LEU A 86 -0.64 -5.15 -4.57
N LEU A 87 -0.31 -5.29 -3.29
CA LEU A 87 0.11 -4.15 -2.47
C LEU A 87 1.55 -3.74 -2.76
N ASP A 88 2.49 -4.66 -2.90
CA ASP A 88 3.92 -4.30 -2.94
C ASP A 88 4.46 -3.66 -4.24
N PRO A 89 4.02 -4.02 -5.47
CA PRO A 89 4.70 -3.58 -6.69
C PRO A 89 4.78 -2.07 -6.91
N ALA A 90 3.79 -1.32 -6.41
CA ALA A 90 3.79 0.14 -6.50
C ALA A 90 4.89 0.79 -5.64
N ASP A 91 5.36 0.13 -4.58
CA ASP A 91 6.33 0.74 -3.67
C ASP A 91 7.74 0.80 -4.28
N VAL A 92 8.06 -0.09 -5.23
CA VAL A 92 9.35 -0.12 -5.94
C VAL A 92 9.60 1.18 -6.73
N PRO A 93 8.72 1.60 -7.67
CA PRO A 93 8.90 2.86 -8.38
C PRO A 93 8.81 4.08 -7.44
N LEU A 94 8.03 4.02 -6.36
CA LEU A 94 7.96 5.11 -5.36
C LEU A 94 9.32 5.33 -4.67
N GLN A 95 9.93 4.26 -4.16
CA GLN A 95 11.24 4.33 -3.51
C GLN A 95 12.33 4.77 -4.49
N ALA A 96 12.27 4.28 -5.74
CA ALA A 96 13.19 4.69 -6.79
C ALA A 96 13.05 6.19 -7.16
N ALA A 97 11.82 6.71 -7.19
CA ALA A 97 11.56 8.13 -7.44
C ALA A 97 12.17 9.01 -6.32
N LYS A 98 11.96 8.62 -5.06
CA LYS A 98 12.53 9.31 -3.90
C LYS A 98 14.06 9.31 -3.93
N LEU A 99 14.67 8.17 -4.23
CA LEU A 99 16.12 8.05 -4.33
C LEU A 99 16.67 8.93 -5.46
N SER A 100 16.01 8.96 -6.62
CA SER A 100 16.39 9.81 -7.75
C SER A 100 16.34 11.30 -7.38
N LYS A 101 15.32 11.71 -6.61
CA LYS A 101 15.20 13.09 -6.10
C LYS A 101 16.33 13.42 -5.13
N TYR A 102 16.63 12.54 -4.16
CA TYR A 102 17.72 12.74 -3.20
C TYR A 102 19.11 12.81 -3.86
N ILE A 103 19.38 11.95 -4.85
CA ILE A 103 20.65 12.00 -5.61
C ILE A 103 20.77 13.31 -6.38
N GLY A 104 19.68 13.76 -7.00
CA GLY A 104 19.63 15.03 -7.72
C GLY A 104 19.95 16.22 -6.81
N GLU A 105 19.33 16.28 -5.64
CA GLU A 105 19.52 17.35 -4.65
C GLU A 105 20.93 17.33 -4.03
N GLY A 106 21.44 16.15 -3.66
CA GLY A 106 22.74 16.01 -3.01
C GLY A 106 23.95 16.25 -3.93
N ARG A 107 23.81 15.98 -5.24
CA ARG A 107 24.92 16.16 -6.19
C ARG A 107 25.07 17.60 -6.67
N CYS A 108 23.97 18.35 -6.75
CA CYS A 108 23.99 19.76 -7.16
C CYS A 108 22.96 20.58 -6.38
N PRO A 109 23.29 21.05 -5.16
CA PRO A 109 22.41 21.90 -4.38
C PRO A 109 22.03 23.16 -5.19
N GLY A 110 20.74 23.37 -5.44
CA GLY A 110 20.23 24.53 -6.16
C GLY A 110 20.29 24.48 -7.69
N VAL A 111 20.85 23.43 -8.30
CA VAL A 111 20.81 23.24 -9.76
C VAL A 111 19.83 22.12 -10.09
N LYS A 112 18.73 22.45 -10.78
CA LYS A 112 17.82 21.45 -11.34
C LYS A 112 18.57 20.62 -12.40
N SER A 113 19.13 19.48 -11.99
CA SER A 113 19.68 18.53 -12.96
C SER A 113 18.51 17.91 -13.73
N ASN A 114 18.37 18.29 -15.00
CA ASN A 114 17.25 17.88 -15.85
C ASN A 114 17.07 16.35 -15.94
N TRP A 115 18.16 15.57 -15.84
CA TRP A 115 18.11 14.12 -15.97
C TRP A 115 17.53 13.41 -14.74
N TRP A 116 17.98 13.77 -13.53
CA TRP A 116 17.48 13.13 -12.29
C TRP A 116 16.03 13.51 -11.99
N GLN A 117 15.64 14.75 -12.28
CA GLN A 117 14.25 15.19 -12.16
C GLN A 117 13.35 14.48 -13.19
N PHE A 118 13.81 14.35 -14.44
CA PHE A 118 13.08 13.59 -15.46
C PHE A 118 12.81 12.14 -15.02
N TRP A 119 13.81 11.44 -14.46
CA TRP A 119 13.61 10.08 -13.96
C TRP A 119 12.72 10.04 -12.72
N ALA A 120 12.86 10.99 -11.78
CA ALA A 120 11.99 11.07 -10.61
C ALA A 120 10.52 11.24 -11.01
N ASP A 121 10.23 12.11 -11.99
CA ASP A 121 8.88 12.34 -12.51
C ASP A 121 8.31 11.10 -13.22
N ARG A 122 9.11 10.43 -14.06
CA ARG A 122 8.69 9.19 -14.74
C ARG A 122 8.44 8.03 -13.78
N LEU A 123 9.27 7.91 -12.74
CA LEU A 123 9.09 6.90 -11.70
C LEU A 123 7.86 7.20 -10.83
N PHE A 124 7.62 8.47 -10.50
CA PHE A 124 6.41 8.89 -9.78
C PHE A 124 5.13 8.62 -10.59
N GLU A 125 5.15 8.89 -11.90
CA GLU A 125 4.04 8.57 -12.81
C GLU A 125 3.79 7.06 -12.88
N THR A 126 4.85 6.26 -13.04
CA THR A 126 4.77 4.80 -13.04
C THR A 126 4.23 4.27 -11.73
N PHE A 127 4.66 4.84 -10.60
CA PHE A 127 4.13 4.56 -9.27
C PHE A 127 2.62 4.83 -9.19
N ALA A 128 2.17 6.03 -9.58
CA ALA A 128 0.78 6.41 -9.48
C ALA A 128 -0.12 5.51 -10.33
N LEU A 129 0.30 5.17 -11.55
CA LEU A 129 -0.43 4.26 -12.43
C LEU A 129 -0.47 2.83 -11.85
N THR A 130 0.67 2.32 -11.39
CA THR A 130 0.75 0.99 -10.79
C THR A 130 -0.12 0.90 -9.54
N PHE A 131 -0.06 1.91 -8.67
CA PHE A 131 -0.90 2.02 -7.47
C PHE A 131 -2.39 1.98 -7.84
N PHE A 132 -2.81 2.78 -8.82
CA PHE A 132 -4.20 2.81 -9.27
C PHE A 132 -4.67 1.43 -9.76
N VAL A 133 -3.91 0.81 -10.66
CA VAL A 133 -4.29 -0.48 -11.24
C VAL A 133 -4.32 -1.58 -10.18
N THR A 134 -3.23 -1.76 -9.43
CA THR A 134 -3.15 -2.88 -8.49
C THR A 134 -4.06 -2.68 -7.28
N ARG A 135 -4.18 -1.46 -6.76
CA ARG A 135 -4.84 -1.20 -5.47
C ARG A 135 -6.25 -0.63 -5.58
N LEU A 136 -6.62 0.03 -6.68
CA LEU A 136 -7.99 0.56 -6.89
C LEU A 136 -8.80 -0.16 -7.98
N VAL A 137 -8.17 -0.99 -8.82
CA VAL A 137 -8.91 -1.81 -9.80
C VAL A 137 -8.88 -3.28 -9.41
N LEU A 138 -7.69 -3.87 -9.28
CA LEU A 138 -7.55 -5.29 -9.00
C LEU A 138 -7.90 -5.65 -7.55
N TYR A 139 -7.45 -4.85 -6.58
CA TYR A 139 -7.71 -5.15 -5.17
C TYR A 139 -9.20 -5.10 -4.80
N PRO A 140 -10.03 -4.11 -5.21
CA PRO A 140 -11.47 -4.14 -4.95
C PRO A 140 -12.17 -5.34 -5.59
N TYR A 141 -11.70 -5.81 -6.75
CA TYR A 141 -12.20 -7.04 -7.35
C TYR A 141 -11.91 -8.27 -6.49
N VAL A 142 -10.72 -8.35 -5.88
CA VAL A 142 -10.37 -9.40 -4.91
C VAL A 142 -11.25 -9.31 -3.66
N VAL A 143 -11.48 -8.10 -3.14
CA VAL A 143 -12.36 -7.88 -1.97
C VAL A 143 -13.80 -8.30 -2.30
N TRP A 144 -14.29 -7.99 -3.50
CA TRP A 144 -15.61 -8.42 -3.97
C TRP A 144 -15.70 -9.95 -4.08
N SER A 145 -14.72 -10.59 -4.71
CA SER A 145 -14.64 -12.06 -4.79
C SER A 145 -14.64 -12.69 -3.39
N ALA A 146 -13.86 -12.13 -2.47
CA ALA A 146 -13.83 -12.59 -1.08
C ALA A 146 -15.17 -12.39 -0.36
N HIS A 147 -16.00 -11.39 -0.69
CA HIS A 147 -17.30 -11.22 -0.05
C HIS A 147 -18.39 -12.14 -0.59
N PHE A 148 -18.38 -12.39 -1.90
CA PHE A 148 -19.52 -13.00 -2.58
C PHE A 148 -19.24 -14.43 -3.04
N GLU A 149 -18.04 -14.69 -3.58
CA GLU A 149 -17.70 -16.01 -4.10
C GLU A 149 -17.23 -16.96 -2.99
N SER A 150 -16.48 -16.48 -1.98
CA SER A 150 -15.98 -17.32 -0.88
C SER A 150 -17.11 -17.98 -0.08
N ARG A 151 -18.28 -17.33 0.01
CA ARG A 151 -19.43 -17.77 0.83
C ARG A 151 -19.94 -19.15 0.46
N GLN A 152 -19.64 -19.61 -0.76
CA GLN A 152 -20.05 -20.93 -1.25
C GLN A 152 -19.07 -22.04 -0.84
N PHE A 153 -17.88 -21.68 -0.33
CA PHE A 153 -16.76 -22.60 -0.11
C PHE A 153 -16.28 -22.69 1.33
N PHE A 154 -16.58 -21.69 2.17
CA PHE A 154 -16.18 -21.67 3.57
C PHE A 154 -17.39 -21.61 4.51
N PRO A 155 -17.33 -22.30 5.67
CA PRO A 155 -18.36 -22.15 6.68
C PRO A 155 -18.34 -20.74 7.25
N HIS A 156 -19.53 -20.16 7.43
CA HIS A 156 -19.68 -18.86 8.08
C HIS A 156 -19.18 -18.93 9.51
N GLY A 157 -18.05 -18.27 9.78
CA GLY A 157 -17.37 -18.32 11.06
C GLY A 157 -16.57 -17.07 11.36
N GLY A 158 -16.11 -16.96 12.61
CA GLY A 158 -15.31 -15.84 13.10
C GLY A 158 -14.09 -15.51 12.23
N PRO A 159 -13.27 -16.50 11.81
CA PRO A 159 -12.07 -16.24 11.01
C PRO A 159 -12.36 -15.65 9.62
N GLU A 160 -13.42 -16.12 8.95
CA GLU A 160 -13.87 -15.55 7.68
C GLU A 160 -14.26 -14.07 7.86
N ILE A 161 -15.13 -13.79 8.84
CA ILE A 161 -15.60 -12.42 9.12
C ILE A 161 -14.41 -11.52 9.47
N ALA A 162 -13.47 -11.99 10.29
CA ALA A 162 -12.26 -11.25 10.65
C ALA A 162 -11.43 -10.91 9.41
N CYS A 163 -11.16 -11.89 8.53
CA CYS A 163 -10.47 -11.64 7.26
C CYS A 163 -11.21 -10.58 6.42
N LEU A 164 -12.52 -10.71 6.21
CA LEU A 164 -13.30 -9.76 5.41
C LEU A 164 -13.26 -8.34 5.97
N VAL A 165 -13.36 -8.18 7.29
CA VAL A 165 -13.24 -6.87 7.94
C VAL A 165 -11.86 -6.27 7.70
N LEU A 166 -10.79 -7.04 7.91
CA LEU A 166 -9.41 -6.58 7.70
C LEU A 166 -9.16 -6.21 6.22
N LEU A 167 -9.75 -6.93 5.26
CA LEU A 167 -9.68 -6.59 3.84
C LEU A 167 -10.33 -5.24 3.53
N ASN A 168 -11.49 -4.95 4.13
CA ASN A 168 -12.14 -3.66 3.96
C ASN A 168 -11.31 -2.53 4.60
N VAL A 169 -10.70 -2.76 5.77
CA VAL A 169 -9.79 -1.79 6.39
C VAL A 169 -8.63 -1.44 5.45
N LEU A 170 -7.99 -2.45 4.86
CA LEU A 170 -6.94 -2.22 3.87
C LEU A 170 -7.44 -1.45 2.65
N LEU A 171 -8.64 -1.74 2.15
CA LEU A 171 -9.23 -1.05 1.01
C LEU A 171 -9.42 0.45 1.28
N VAL A 172 -9.97 0.79 2.44
CA VAL A 172 -10.15 2.19 2.85
C VAL A 172 -8.80 2.91 2.91
N LEU A 173 -7.77 2.26 3.45
CA LEU A 173 -6.43 2.84 3.49
C LEU A 173 -5.84 3.05 2.08
N GLN A 174 -6.07 2.14 1.13
CA GLN A 174 -5.61 2.35 -0.25
C GLN A 174 -6.29 3.54 -0.91
N VAL A 175 -7.60 3.73 -0.69
CA VAL A 175 -8.33 4.89 -1.18
C VAL A 175 -7.80 6.19 -0.55
N TYR A 176 -7.51 6.17 0.76
CA TYR A 176 -6.91 7.30 1.47
C TYR A 176 -5.55 7.71 0.87
N TRP A 177 -4.63 6.77 0.69
CA TRP A 177 -3.34 7.08 0.09
C TRP A 177 -3.44 7.50 -1.38
N PHE A 178 -4.39 6.92 -2.14
CA PHE A 178 -4.62 7.39 -3.50
C PHE A 178 -5.06 8.86 -3.54
N ALA A 179 -5.91 9.29 -2.60
CA ALA A 179 -6.28 10.70 -2.49
C ALA A 179 -5.06 11.61 -2.22
N LEU A 180 -4.10 11.15 -1.41
CA LEU A 180 -2.84 11.87 -1.19
C LEU A 180 -1.97 11.92 -2.46
N ILE A 181 -1.88 10.82 -3.21
CA ILE A 181 -1.14 10.76 -4.48
C ILE A 181 -1.74 11.75 -5.47
N MET A 182 -3.07 11.79 -5.60
CA MET A 182 -3.76 12.74 -6.47
C MET A 182 -3.54 14.19 -6.05
N ARG A 183 -3.47 14.46 -4.74
CA ARG A 183 -3.13 15.80 -4.22
C ARG A 183 -1.72 16.23 -4.62
N VAL A 184 -0.74 15.32 -4.55
CA VAL A 184 0.64 15.59 -5.00
C VAL A 184 0.68 15.79 -6.51
N ALA A 185 0.00 14.93 -7.29
CA ALA A 185 -0.08 15.04 -8.74
C ALA A 185 -0.71 16.37 -9.19
N TRP A 186 -1.77 16.82 -8.51
CA TRP A 186 -2.39 18.12 -8.79
C TRP A 186 -1.43 19.29 -8.51
N LYS A 187 -0.76 19.27 -7.36
CA LYS A 187 0.27 20.28 -7.02
C LYS A 187 1.37 20.30 -8.08
N LEU A 188 1.82 19.14 -8.54
CA LEU A 188 2.81 19.00 -9.60
C LEU A 188 2.38 19.65 -10.92
N LEU A 189 1.14 19.42 -11.34
CA LEU A 189 0.60 19.96 -12.59
C LEU A 189 0.40 21.48 -12.55
N VAL A 190 0.02 22.03 -11.38
CA VAL A 190 -0.28 23.46 -11.22
C VAL A 190 0.97 24.29 -10.92
N LEU A 191 1.87 23.78 -10.07
CA LEU A 191 3.04 24.53 -9.55
C LEU A 191 4.37 24.07 -10.17
N GLY A 192 4.41 22.94 -10.88
CA GLY A 192 5.66 22.40 -11.44
C GLY A 192 6.67 21.90 -10.40
N HIS A 193 6.22 21.56 -9.17
CA HIS A 193 7.07 21.01 -8.10
C HIS A 193 6.39 19.85 -7.36
N ALA A 194 7.10 18.72 -7.23
CA ALA A 194 6.71 17.57 -6.41
C ALA A 194 7.19 17.77 -4.98
N GLU A 195 6.33 18.25 -4.09
CA GLU A 195 6.60 18.23 -2.65
C GLU A 195 5.84 17.08 -1.99
N ASP A 196 6.53 16.33 -1.12
CA ASP A 196 5.94 15.23 -0.37
C ASP A 196 5.05 15.82 0.73
N VAL A 197 3.72 15.78 0.53
CA VAL A 197 2.72 16.36 1.46
C VAL A 197 2.74 15.67 2.83
N ARG A 198 3.44 14.53 2.97
CA ARG A 198 3.53 13.77 4.22
C ARG A 198 4.62 14.26 5.18
N SER A 199 5.50 15.18 4.75
CA SER A 199 6.66 15.66 5.53
C SER A 199 6.64 17.15 5.89
N ASP A 200 5.55 17.86 5.60
CA ASP A 200 5.57 19.32 5.62
C ASP A 200 5.12 19.88 6.96
N ASP A 201 6.07 20.23 7.85
CA ASP A 201 5.91 21.17 8.96
C ASP A 201 7.25 21.90 9.13
N GLU A 202 7.44 23.07 8.49
CA GLU A 202 8.22 24.22 9.03
C GLU A 202 7.88 25.61 8.43
N ASP A 203 7.03 25.77 7.40
CA ASP A 203 6.86 27.12 6.77
C ASP A 203 5.44 27.73 6.73
N ASP A 204 4.43 27.14 7.38
CA ASP A 204 3.05 27.66 7.32
C ASP A 204 2.70 28.68 8.43
N ALA A 205 3.66 29.53 8.82
CA ALA A 205 3.48 30.55 9.87
C ALA A 205 4.08 31.95 9.58
N SER A 206 4.39 32.33 8.33
CA SER A 206 4.98 33.67 8.08
C SER A 206 4.44 34.52 6.91
N SER A 207 3.40 34.11 6.17
CA SER A 207 2.91 34.90 5.01
C SER A 207 1.54 35.56 5.16
N ALA A 208 1.10 35.87 6.39
CA ALA A 208 -0.10 36.68 6.62
C ALA A 208 0.23 37.99 7.33
N ALA A 209 0.97 38.88 6.67
CA ALA A 209 1.05 40.29 7.05
C ALA A 209 0.61 41.15 5.85
N PRO A 210 -0.43 41.98 5.98
CA PRO A 210 -0.88 42.83 4.88
C PRO A 210 0.15 43.94 4.61
N ILE A 211 0.51 44.08 3.35
CA ILE A 211 1.39 45.14 2.83
C ILE A 211 0.72 46.50 3.09
N ALA A 212 1.19 47.23 4.09
CA ALA A 212 0.87 48.64 4.26
C ALA A 212 1.68 49.46 3.25
N THR A 213 1.01 49.98 2.23
CA THR A 213 1.54 50.96 1.29
C THR A 213 1.99 52.23 2.01
N LYS A 214 3.31 52.49 2.07
CA LYS A 214 3.85 53.82 2.38
C LYS A 214 3.77 54.71 1.13
N LYS A 215 2.90 55.72 1.19
CA LYS A 215 2.84 56.84 0.25
C LYS A 215 4.04 57.75 0.50
N LYS A 216 4.80 58.08 -0.56
CA LYS A 216 5.87 59.08 -0.56
C LYS A 216 5.27 60.48 -0.32
N ALA A 217 5.92 61.27 0.52
CA ALA A 217 5.95 62.74 0.51
C ALA A 217 7.37 63.15 0.90
#